data_AF-A0A976H9B6-F1
#
_entry.id   AF-A0A976H9B6-F1
#
_cell.length_a   1.000
_cell.length_b   1.000
_cell.length_c   1.000
_cell.angle_alpha   90.00
_cell.angle_beta   90.00
_cell.angle_gamma   90.00
#
_symmetry.space_group_name_H-M   'P 1'
#
loop_
_entity.id
_entity.type
_entity.pdbx_description
1 polymer ?
#
loop_
_entity_poly.entity_id
_entity_poly.type
_entity_poly.pdbx_seq_one_letter_code
_entity_poly.pdbx_strand_id
1 'polypeptide(L)'
;MMHTDGILEYYLPDQLSKKRLDRYLAAGWFRTVNMLFRSKVTCFENDICSPINIRIKLADHTFSKSQRRLLKRNNQLFRYEIRKATVTPQKEEMFRLHQNRFRSFLCNNLEEFLVLTYRFDTYEIAVYDDDRLVAISFFDEGSASLMSLLGLFDPRYANYSLGIYTMLLEIEHAKNTQRQWYYPGYVHERPSIYDYKLRLGKMQVYDWEKRRWLAQADPHQMPNWADWLRQYTNDLQQALASGGVVCEQKVYLFFGWHYFNPMYQQLLRCPLILLLPDGRVAGYDADLDQYICVKTDLYVPFRDIHMTLAPDFDMGCHYLDVLKVTEIQHQTGNLANMVAFILQTTQQQQSASWRAVDNFF
;
A
#
# COMPACT_ATOMS: atom_id res chain seq x y z
N MET A 1 -11.32 -18.87 10.50
CA MET A 1 -12.51 -18.10 10.04
C MET A 1 -12.44 -18.12 8.52
N MET A 2 -13.47 -18.52 7.78
CA MET A 2 -13.39 -18.47 6.31
C MET A 2 -13.47 -17.00 5.86
N HIS A 3 -12.31 -16.41 5.58
CA HIS A 3 -12.22 -15.05 5.04
C HIS A 3 -12.51 -15.12 3.53
N THR A 4 -13.68 -14.65 3.09
CA THR A 4 -14.04 -14.68 1.66
C THR A 4 -13.36 -13.58 0.84
N ASP A 5 -12.83 -12.55 1.49
CA ASP A 5 -12.13 -11.44 0.84
C ASP A 5 -10.63 -11.76 0.85
N GLY A 6 -9.95 -11.62 -0.29
CA GLY A 6 -8.51 -11.85 -0.39
C GLY A 6 -7.71 -10.86 0.46
N ILE A 7 -6.42 -11.15 0.72
CA ILE A 7 -5.53 -10.20 1.39
C ILE A 7 -5.33 -8.94 0.56
N LEU A 8 -5.49 -9.02 -0.77
CA LEU A 8 -5.36 -7.91 -1.69
C LEU A 8 -6.40 -8.06 -2.81
N GLU A 9 -7.08 -6.97 -3.12
CA GLU A 9 -8.02 -6.88 -4.21
C GLU A 9 -7.76 -5.60 -5.01
N TYR A 10 -7.93 -5.69 -6.33
CA TYR A 10 -7.85 -4.55 -7.22
C TYR A 10 -9.02 -4.54 -8.20
N TYR A 11 -9.34 -3.35 -8.69
CA TYR A 11 -10.30 -3.16 -9.76
C TYR A 11 -9.78 -2.07 -10.69
N LEU A 12 -9.58 -2.45 -11.96
CA LEU A 12 -9.22 -1.53 -13.03
C LEU A 12 -10.50 -1.16 -13.81
N PRO A 13 -11.15 -0.02 -13.52
CA PRO A 13 -12.35 0.38 -14.25
C PRO A 13 -12.01 0.88 -15.65
N ASP A 14 -12.85 0.57 -16.65
CA ASP A 14 -12.84 1.33 -17.92
C ASP A 14 -13.46 2.72 -17.73
N GLN A 15 -14.58 2.78 -17.02
CA GLN A 15 -15.22 4.02 -16.60
C GLN A 15 -15.85 3.84 -15.22
N LEU A 16 -15.67 4.83 -14.32
CA LEU A 16 -16.23 4.80 -12.98
C LEU A 16 -17.09 6.03 -12.73
N SER A 17 -18.41 5.85 -12.66
CA SER A 17 -19.31 6.93 -12.26
C SER A 17 -19.04 7.37 -10.81
N LYS A 18 -19.31 8.64 -10.49
CA LYS A 18 -19.21 9.19 -9.13
C LYS A 18 -19.90 8.35 -8.04
N LYS A 19 -21.10 7.79 -8.33
CA LYS A 19 -21.83 6.89 -7.42
C LYS A 19 -21.15 5.53 -7.23
N ARG A 20 -20.47 5.01 -8.27
CA ARG A 20 -19.69 3.77 -8.16
C ARG A 20 -18.45 3.99 -7.31
N LEU A 21 -17.75 5.11 -7.50
CA LEU A 21 -16.65 5.50 -6.63
C LEU A 21 -17.10 5.52 -5.16
N ASP A 22 -18.21 6.20 -4.85
CA ASP A 22 -18.76 6.23 -3.48
C ASP A 22 -19.00 4.84 -2.88
N ARG A 23 -19.49 3.88 -3.68
CA ARG A 23 -19.71 2.49 -3.22
C ARG A 23 -18.41 1.77 -2.89
N TYR A 24 -17.38 1.92 -3.73
CA TYR A 24 -16.06 1.35 -3.46
C TYR A 24 -15.44 1.96 -2.20
N LEU A 25 -15.45 3.29 -2.08
CA LEU A 25 -14.94 3.98 -0.89
C LEU A 25 -15.70 3.56 0.37
N ALA A 26 -17.04 3.43 0.30
CA ALA A 26 -17.84 2.94 1.42
C ALA A 26 -17.49 1.49 1.81
N ALA A 27 -17.05 0.68 0.86
CA ALA A 27 -16.56 -0.68 1.09
C ALA A 27 -15.04 -0.73 1.39
N GLY A 28 -14.41 0.38 1.83
CA GLY A 28 -13.02 0.38 2.27
C GLY A 28 -11.97 0.38 1.16
N TRP A 29 -12.38 0.55 -0.10
CA TRP A 29 -11.42 0.71 -1.21
C TRP A 29 -10.86 2.13 -1.24
N PHE A 30 -9.72 2.29 -1.90
CA PHE A 30 -9.13 3.59 -2.22
C PHE A 30 -8.48 3.53 -3.60
N ARG A 31 -8.20 4.69 -4.21
CA ARG A 31 -7.50 4.73 -5.49
C ARG A 31 -6.00 4.73 -5.30
N THR A 32 -5.33 3.97 -6.15
CA THR A 32 -3.89 4.10 -6.42
C THR A 32 -3.70 4.14 -7.93
N VAL A 33 -2.95 5.10 -8.43
CA VAL A 33 -2.70 5.26 -9.87
C VAL A 33 -3.99 5.27 -10.72
N ASN A 34 -4.23 4.25 -11.53
CA ASN A 34 -5.39 4.10 -12.43
C ASN A 34 -6.40 3.05 -11.96
N MET A 35 -6.25 2.54 -10.73
CA MET A 35 -7.06 1.44 -10.21
C MET A 35 -7.62 1.77 -8.82
N LEU A 36 -8.72 1.10 -8.48
CA LEU A 36 -9.14 0.98 -7.10
C LEU A 36 -8.46 -0.24 -6.48
N PHE A 37 -8.03 -0.08 -5.25
CA PHE A 37 -7.25 -1.06 -4.53
C PHE A 37 -7.76 -1.13 -3.09
N ARG A 38 -7.70 -2.33 -2.52
CA ARG A 38 -7.97 -2.55 -1.12
C ARG A 38 -7.12 -3.72 -0.66
N SER A 39 -6.36 -3.52 0.41
CA SER A 39 -5.47 -4.55 0.93
C SER A 39 -5.51 -4.62 2.44
N LYS A 40 -5.33 -5.82 2.97
CA LYS A 40 -5.18 -6.11 4.40
C LYS A 40 -3.72 -5.97 4.83
N VAL A 41 -2.78 -6.14 3.89
CA VAL A 41 -1.33 -6.10 4.12
C VAL A 41 -0.63 -5.44 2.94
N THR A 42 0.38 -4.61 3.19
CA THR A 42 1.27 -4.03 2.18
C THR A 42 2.71 -4.08 2.69
N CYS A 43 3.66 -3.87 1.79
CA CYS A 43 5.05 -3.66 2.16
C CYS A 43 5.34 -2.18 2.38
N PHE A 44 6.10 -1.85 3.43
CA PHE A 44 6.61 -0.52 3.73
C PHE A 44 7.97 -0.65 4.43
N GLU A 45 8.99 0.06 3.94
CA GLU A 45 10.35 0.06 4.53
C GLU A 45 10.93 -1.35 4.79
N ASN A 46 10.86 -2.24 3.80
CA ASN A 46 11.29 -3.65 3.89
C ASN A 46 10.59 -4.46 5.00
N ASP A 47 9.39 -4.04 5.37
CA ASP A 47 8.56 -4.73 6.34
C ASP A 47 7.11 -4.84 5.86
N ILE A 48 6.30 -5.68 6.50
CA ILE A 48 4.85 -5.75 6.22
C ILE A 48 4.06 -4.88 7.20
N CYS A 49 3.06 -4.16 6.71
CA CYS A 49 2.13 -3.39 7.53
C CYS A 49 0.70 -3.60 7.05
N SER A 50 -0.27 -3.34 7.92
CA SER A 50 -1.69 -3.35 7.61
C SER A 50 -2.17 -1.92 7.38
N PRO A 51 -2.53 -1.53 6.14
CA PRO A 51 -3.13 -0.23 5.91
C PRO A 51 -4.55 -0.20 6.51
N ILE A 52 -4.82 0.82 7.32
CA ILE A 52 -6.11 1.08 7.97
C ILE A 52 -6.73 2.29 7.30
N ASN A 53 -7.71 2.03 6.45
CA ASN A 53 -8.46 3.08 5.76
C ASN A 53 -9.20 3.96 6.76
N ILE A 54 -9.12 5.27 6.56
CA ILE A 54 -9.75 6.28 7.41
C ILE A 54 -10.67 7.18 6.58
N ARG A 55 -11.71 7.70 7.22
CA ARG A 55 -12.59 8.72 6.66
C ARG A 55 -13.11 9.69 7.71
N ILE A 56 -13.58 10.84 7.26
CA ILE A 56 -14.26 11.85 8.09
C ILE A 56 -15.71 11.95 7.64
N LYS A 57 -16.63 11.92 8.60
CA LYS A 57 -18.03 12.33 8.39
C LYS A 57 -18.12 13.85 8.45
N LEU A 58 -18.37 14.50 7.32
CA LEU A 58 -18.25 15.96 7.20
C LEU A 58 -19.31 16.73 8.00
N ALA A 59 -20.50 16.14 8.18
CA ALA A 59 -21.57 16.73 9.00
C ALA A 59 -21.16 16.90 10.47
N ASP A 60 -20.28 16.04 10.99
CA ASP A 60 -19.84 16.04 12.39
C ASP A 60 -18.46 16.71 12.54
N HIS A 61 -17.85 17.16 11.44
CA HIS A 61 -16.50 17.68 11.40
C HIS A 61 -16.45 19.17 11.76
N THR A 62 -15.57 19.56 12.68
CA THR A 62 -15.29 20.97 12.99
C THR A 62 -13.78 21.19 13.03
N PHE A 63 -13.31 22.28 12.40
CA PHE A 63 -11.90 22.61 12.45
C PHE A 63 -11.48 22.97 13.88
N SER A 64 -10.34 22.47 14.33
CA SER A 64 -9.76 22.84 15.63
C SER A 64 -9.27 24.29 15.65
N LYS A 65 -8.95 24.83 16.84
CA LYS A 65 -8.41 26.19 16.97
C LYS A 65 -7.09 26.37 16.20
N SER A 66 -6.23 25.34 16.18
CA SER A 66 -4.96 25.38 15.44
C SER A 66 -5.17 25.30 13.94
N GLN A 67 -6.08 24.45 13.47
CA GLN A 67 -6.44 24.35 12.04
C GLN A 67 -7.03 25.65 11.52
N ARG A 68 -7.95 26.29 12.26
CA ARG A 68 -8.50 27.60 11.87
C ARG A 68 -7.43 28.70 11.80
N ARG A 69 -6.45 28.69 12.72
CA ARG A 69 -5.31 29.61 12.69
C ARG A 69 -4.41 29.35 11.48
N LEU A 70 -4.16 28.08 11.15
CA LEU A 70 -3.38 27.69 9.98
C LEU A 70 -4.04 28.16 8.68
N LEU A 71 -5.33 27.85 8.49
CA LEU A 71 -6.13 28.33 7.36
C LEU A 71 -6.07 29.85 7.27
N LYS A 72 -6.39 30.57 8.36
CA LYS A 72 -6.37 32.04 8.36
C LYS A 72 -5.00 32.61 7.96
N ARG A 73 -3.91 32.10 8.55
CA ARG A 73 -2.55 32.57 8.25
C ARG A 73 -2.20 32.31 6.79
N ASN A 74 -2.44 31.10 6.29
CA ASN A 74 -2.03 30.74 4.94
C ASN A 74 -2.92 31.41 3.88
N ASN A 75 -4.21 31.61 4.13
CA ASN A 75 -5.11 32.35 3.23
C ASN A 75 -4.73 33.84 3.10
N GLN A 76 -3.96 34.40 4.04
CA GLN A 76 -3.43 35.78 3.95
C GLN A 76 -2.15 35.87 3.14
N LEU A 77 -1.41 34.77 3.02
CA LEU A 77 -0.09 34.73 2.40
C LEU A 77 -0.11 34.12 1.01
N PHE A 78 -1.02 33.18 0.77
CA PHE A 78 -1.06 32.38 -0.45
C PHE A 78 -2.41 32.46 -1.10
N ARG A 79 -2.41 32.52 -2.42
CA ARG A 79 -3.59 32.32 -3.26
C ARG A 79 -3.75 30.83 -3.53
N TYR A 80 -4.97 30.33 -3.63
CA TYR A 80 -5.21 28.96 -4.10
C TYR A 80 -6.29 28.92 -5.17
N GLU A 81 -6.21 27.89 -6.02
CA GLU A 81 -7.19 27.61 -7.06
C GLU A 81 -7.65 26.15 -6.97
N ILE A 82 -8.93 25.90 -7.23
CA ILE A 82 -9.50 24.56 -7.35
C ILE A 82 -9.99 24.36 -8.78
N ARG A 83 -9.46 23.36 -9.48
CA ARG A 83 -9.77 23.11 -10.90
C ARG A 83 -9.55 21.65 -11.27
N LYS A 84 -9.86 21.28 -12.52
CA LYS A 84 -9.51 19.97 -13.06
C LYS A 84 -8.00 19.75 -12.98
N ALA A 85 -7.62 18.53 -12.60
CA ALA A 85 -6.22 18.18 -12.51
C ALA A 85 -5.56 18.28 -13.89
N THR A 86 -4.36 18.84 -13.93
CA THR A 86 -3.50 18.86 -15.12
C THR A 86 -2.06 18.54 -14.72
N VAL A 87 -1.29 17.96 -15.64
CA VAL A 87 0.15 17.79 -15.47
C VAL A 87 0.85 18.98 -16.12
N THR A 88 1.78 19.60 -15.39
CA THR A 88 2.61 20.70 -15.89
C THR A 88 4.06 20.51 -15.44
N PRO A 89 5.06 21.10 -16.12
CA PRO A 89 6.46 20.97 -15.73
C PRO A 89 6.75 21.37 -14.27
N GLN A 90 6.04 22.38 -13.75
CA GLN A 90 6.18 22.83 -12.35
C GLN A 90 5.69 21.77 -11.35
N LYS A 91 4.62 21.05 -11.69
CA LYS A 91 4.06 19.99 -10.84
C LYS A 91 4.92 18.74 -10.89
N GLU A 92 5.49 18.42 -12.05
CA GLU A 92 6.48 17.34 -12.22
C GLU A 92 7.75 17.60 -11.41
N GLU A 93 8.27 18.83 -11.43
CA GLU A 93 9.39 19.23 -10.55
C GLU A 93 9.03 19.01 -9.08
N MET A 94 7.84 19.44 -8.66
CA MET A 94 7.40 19.25 -7.27
C MET A 94 7.22 17.76 -6.91
N PHE A 95 6.80 16.92 -7.87
CA PHE A 95 6.74 15.48 -7.68
C PHE A 95 8.14 14.88 -7.48
N ARG A 96 9.12 15.29 -8.30
CA ARG A 96 10.53 14.88 -8.17
C ARG A 96 11.13 15.19 -6.80
N LEU A 97 10.83 16.36 -6.23
CA LEU A 97 11.25 16.71 -4.85
C LEU A 97 10.75 15.73 -3.78
N HIS A 98 9.70 14.96 -4.09
CA HIS A 98 9.04 14.05 -3.17
C HIS A 98 9.20 12.57 -3.53
N GLN A 99 9.91 12.22 -4.60
CA GLN A 99 10.09 10.84 -5.07
C GLN A 99 10.61 9.88 -4.00
N ASN A 100 11.48 10.35 -3.10
CA ASN A 100 12.00 9.54 -1.99
C ASN A 100 10.90 9.05 -1.02
N ARG A 101 9.74 9.72 -0.96
CA ARG A 101 8.59 9.27 -0.14
C ARG A 101 7.82 8.12 -0.79
N PHE A 102 8.07 7.88 -2.08
CA PHE A 102 7.35 6.94 -2.92
C PHE A 102 8.24 5.77 -3.35
N ARG A 103 9.30 5.43 -2.60
CA ARG A 103 10.26 4.36 -2.95
C ARG A 103 9.64 2.99 -3.21
N SER A 104 8.43 2.75 -2.71
CA SER A 104 7.65 1.53 -2.97
C SER A 104 6.72 1.61 -4.20
N PHE A 105 6.63 2.77 -4.85
CA PHE A 105 5.82 2.99 -6.06
C PHE A 105 6.71 3.05 -7.31
N LEU A 106 6.19 2.46 -8.38
CA LEU A 106 6.89 2.26 -9.65
C LEU A 106 6.69 3.41 -10.65
N CYS A 107 6.13 4.54 -10.21
CA CYS A 107 5.85 5.68 -11.08
C CYS A 107 7.07 6.61 -11.17
N ASN A 108 7.59 6.82 -12.37
CA ASN A 108 8.77 7.66 -12.61
C ASN A 108 8.44 9.16 -12.62
N ASN A 109 7.19 9.50 -12.90
CA ASN A 109 6.72 10.89 -13.06
C ASN A 109 5.26 11.04 -12.58
N LEU A 110 4.81 12.29 -12.49
CA LEU A 110 3.46 12.62 -12.03
C LEU A 110 2.39 12.17 -13.03
N GLU A 111 2.67 12.22 -14.33
CA GLU A 111 1.76 11.73 -15.37
C GLU A 111 1.43 10.23 -15.19
N GLU A 112 2.43 9.40 -14.97
CA GLU A 112 2.30 7.98 -14.65
C GLU A 112 1.59 7.74 -13.32
N PHE A 113 1.76 8.62 -12.33
CA PHE A 113 1.08 8.48 -11.05
C PHE A 113 -0.40 8.87 -11.13
N LEU A 114 -0.72 9.99 -11.76
CA LEU A 114 -2.09 10.49 -11.78
C LEU A 114 -2.96 9.77 -12.81
N VAL A 115 -2.38 9.33 -13.93
CA VAL A 115 -3.11 8.71 -15.06
C VAL A 115 -4.45 9.40 -15.29
N LEU A 116 -4.36 10.70 -15.64
CA LEU A 116 -5.53 11.55 -15.84
C LEU A 116 -6.35 10.99 -17.02
N THR A 117 -7.35 10.20 -16.66
CA THR A 117 -8.19 9.45 -17.60
C THR A 117 -9.65 9.78 -17.30
N TYR A 118 -10.52 9.50 -18.27
CA TYR A 118 -11.98 9.61 -18.07
C TYR A 118 -12.54 8.63 -17.01
N ARG A 119 -11.68 7.76 -16.44
CA ARG A 119 -12.03 6.81 -15.38
C ARG A 119 -12.40 7.49 -14.08
N PHE A 120 -11.65 8.53 -13.70
CA PHE A 120 -11.79 9.22 -12.43
C PHE A 120 -11.96 10.71 -12.65
N ASP A 121 -12.78 11.33 -11.81
CA ASP A 121 -13.05 12.75 -11.89
C ASP A 121 -12.08 13.53 -11.00
N THR A 122 -10.84 13.66 -11.47
CA THR A 122 -9.72 14.19 -10.69
C THR A 122 -9.61 15.72 -10.77
N TYR A 123 -9.49 16.34 -9.61
CA TYR A 123 -9.29 17.77 -9.40
C TYR A 123 -8.00 18.02 -8.65
N GLU A 124 -7.60 19.28 -8.61
CA GLU A 124 -6.45 19.76 -7.87
C GLU A 124 -6.78 21.00 -7.04
N ILE A 125 -6.08 21.16 -5.91
CA ILE A 125 -5.92 22.43 -5.20
C ILE A 125 -4.49 22.89 -5.40
N ALA A 126 -4.27 23.94 -6.18
CA ALA A 126 -2.96 24.53 -6.42
C ALA A 126 -2.78 25.79 -5.56
N VAL A 127 -1.71 25.84 -4.77
CA VAL A 127 -1.39 26.95 -3.86
C VAL A 127 -0.20 27.73 -4.40
N TYR A 128 -0.35 29.05 -4.47
CA TYR A 128 0.60 29.97 -5.07
C TYR A 128 1.08 31.03 -4.07
N ASP A 129 2.38 31.27 -4.08
CA ASP A 129 3.04 32.45 -3.53
C ASP A 129 3.35 33.37 -4.71
N ASP A 130 2.55 34.42 -4.87
CA ASP A 130 2.40 35.19 -6.13
C ASP A 130 2.12 34.27 -7.35
N ASP A 131 3.10 34.14 -8.25
CA ASP A 131 3.04 33.30 -9.46
C ASP A 131 3.70 31.93 -9.26
N ARG A 132 4.33 31.69 -8.11
CA ARG A 132 5.06 30.45 -7.82
C ARG A 132 4.13 29.40 -7.25
N LEU A 133 4.03 28.24 -7.89
CA LEU A 133 3.39 27.07 -7.31
C LEU A 133 4.20 26.55 -6.10
N VAL A 134 3.64 26.60 -4.90
CA VAL A 134 4.31 26.21 -3.64
C VAL A 134 3.72 24.96 -3.00
N ALA A 135 2.47 24.61 -3.31
CA ALA A 135 1.89 23.32 -2.97
C ALA A 135 0.79 22.91 -3.94
N ILE A 136 0.54 21.62 -4.02
CA ILE A 136 -0.58 21.06 -4.76
C ILE A 136 -1.10 19.81 -4.06
N SER A 137 -2.43 19.64 -4.05
CA SER A 137 -3.04 18.35 -3.77
C SER A 137 -3.97 17.92 -4.89
N PHE A 138 -4.08 16.61 -5.09
CA PHE A 138 -4.97 15.99 -6.06
C PHE A 138 -6.00 15.15 -5.33
N PHE A 139 -7.23 15.17 -5.83
CA PHE A 139 -8.34 14.44 -5.22
C PHE A 139 -9.39 14.05 -6.27
N ASP A 140 -10.15 13.00 -5.97
CA ASP A 140 -11.28 12.57 -6.79
C ASP A 140 -12.61 12.94 -6.15
N GLU A 141 -13.57 13.34 -6.97
CA GLU A 141 -14.94 13.60 -6.53
C GLU A 141 -15.88 12.42 -6.78
N GLY A 142 -16.46 11.89 -5.71
CA GLY A 142 -17.65 11.06 -5.73
C GLY A 142 -18.94 11.90 -5.76
N SER A 143 -20.10 11.26 -5.68
CA SER A 143 -21.38 11.98 -5.62
C SER A 143 -21.61 12.54 -4.22
N ALA A 144 -21.31 11.74 -3.20
CA ALA A 144 -21.42 12.11 -1.78
C ALA A 144 -20.05 12.18 -1.08
N SER A 145 -18.94 11.98 -1.79
CA SER A 145 -17.61 11.95 -1.19
C SER A 145 -16.55 12.72 -1.94
N LEU A 146 -15.46 13.03 -1.24
CA LEU A 146 -14.20 13.50 -1.79
C LEU A 146 -13.08 12.59 -1.27
N MET A 147 -12.21 12.11 -2.15
CA MET A 147 -11.07 11.27 -1.79
C MET A 147 -9.75 11.96 -2.14
N SER A 148 -8.92 12.21 -1.13
CA SER A 148 -7.57 12.73 -1.33
C SER A 148 -6.68 11.66 -1.96
N LEU A 149 -5.86 12.04 -2.94
CA LEU A 149 -5.00 11.13 -3.71
C LEU A 149 -3.51 11.40 -3.43
N LEU A 150 -3.06 12.64 -3.62
CA LEU A 150 -1.64 12.99 -3.55
C LEU A 150 -1.46 14.42 -3.06
N GLY A 151 -0.53 14.64 -2.12
CA GLY A 151 -0.14 15.97 -1.64
C GLY A 151 1.36 16.24 -1.82
N LEU A 152 1.68 17.34 -2.48
CA LEU A 152 3.03 17.81 -2.78
C LEU A 152 3.20 19.25 -2.30
N PHE A 153 4.39 19.62 -1.86
CA PHE A 153 4.73 21.00 -1.49
C PHE A 153 6.22 21.28 -1.65
N ASP A 154 6.59 22.54 -1.86
CA ASP A 154 7.99 22.95 -1.90
C ASP A 154 8.60 22.89 -0.48
N PRO A 155 9.64 22.08 -0.22
CA PRO A 155 10.23 21.93 1.12
C PRO A 155 10.72 23.24 1.75
N ARG A 156 11.04 24.27 0.94
CA ARG A 156 11.38 25.61 1.44
C ARG A 156 10.25 26.27 2.23
N TYR A 157 9.02 25.82 2.01
CA TYR A 157 7.80 26.29 2.67
C TYR A 157 7.35 25.37 3.82
N ALA A 158 8.20 24.46 4.31
CA ALA A 158 7.85 23.51 5.38
C ALA A 158 7.24 24.19 6.63
N ASN A 159 7.69 25.40 6.98
CA ASN A 159 7.19 26.18 8.12
C ASN A 159 5.72 26.63 7.99
N TYR A 160 5.13 26.52 6.81
CA TYR A 160 3.72 26.86 6.54
C TYR A 160 2.80 25.64 6.58
N SER A 161 3.32 24.44 6.82
CA SER A 161 2.54 23.19 6.90
C SER A 161 1.64 22.98 5.67
N LEU A 162 2.16 23.29 4.47
CA LEU A 162 1.35 23.35 3.25
C LEU A 162 0.65 22.02 2.92
N GLY A 163 1.24 20.88 3.28
CA GLY A 163 0.59 19.57 3.11
C GLY A 163 -0.68 19.39 3.95
N ILE A 164 -0.70 19.84 5.21
CA ILE A 164 -1.93 19.83 6.02
C ILE A 164 -2.89 20.90 5.51
N TYR A 165 -2.38 22.08 5.15
CA TYR A 165 -3.19 23.18 4.65
C TYR A 165 -4.02 22.78 3.42
N THR A 166 -3.43 22.12 2.41
CA THR A 166 -4.19 21.66 1.24
C THR A 166 -5.25 20.62 1.60
N MET A 167 -5.00 19.71 2.54
CA MET A 167 -6.03 18.79 3.04
C MET A 167 -7.17 19.51 3.77
N LEU A 168 -6.87 20.58 4.51
CA LEU A 168 -7.93 21.40 5.14
C LEU A 168 -8.77 22.13 4.07
N LEU A 169 -8.14 22.65 3.01
CA LEU A 169 -8.84 23.22 1.85
C LEU A 169 -9.71 22.19 1.14
N GLU A 170 -9.25 20.94 1.00
CA GLU A 170 -10.08 19.83 0.47
C GLU A 170 -11.32 19.59 1.33
N ILE A 171 -11.18 19.64 2.66
CA ILE A 171 -12.32 19.52 3.58
C ILE A 171 -13.27 20.72 3.45
N GLU A 172 -12.76 21.95 3.32
CA GLU A 172 -13.60 23.13 3.06
C GLU A 172 -14.36 23.00 1.73
N HIS A 173 -13.67 22.61 0.66
CA HIS A 173 -14.26 22.35 -0.65
C HIS A 173 -15.34 21.26 -0.59
N ALA A 174 -15.05 20.14 0.08
CA ALA A 174 -15.99 19.04 0.25
C ALA A 174 -17.27 19.51 0.98
N LYS A 175 -17.14 20.35 2.01
CA LYS A 175 -18.29 20.92 2.72
C LYS A 175 -19.08 21.90 1.85
N ASN A 176 -18.38 22.81 1.15
CA ASN A 176 -19.01 23.80 0.28
C ASN A 176 -19.75 23.15 -0.90
N THR A 177 -19.27 22.00 -1.36
CA THR A 177 -19.92 21.18 -2.41
C THR A 177 -20.84 20.09 -1.85
N GLN A 178 -21.22 20.20 -0.57
CA GLN A 178 -22.22 19.35 0.09
C GLN A 178 -21.90 17.84 0.07
N ARG A 179 -20.61 17.48 0.09
CA ARG A 179 -20.18 16.11 0.30
C ARG A 179 -20.46 15.67 1.74
N GLN A 180 -20.74 14.39 1.91
CA GLN A 180 -20.99 13.77 3.21
C GLN A 180 -19.71 13.21 3.84
N TRP A 181 -18.78 12.74 3.00
CA TRP A 181 -17.59 12.00 3.43
C TRP A 181 -16.33 12.56 2.80
N TYR A 182 -15.26 12.61 3.60
CA TYR A 182 -13.90 12.88 3.12
C TYR A 182 -13.00 11.68 3.42
N TYR A 183 -12.33 11.15 2.41
CA TYR A 183 -11.45 9.99 2.50
C TYR A 183 -9.99 10.44 2.29
N PRO A 184 -9.21 10.66 3.37
CA PRO A 184 -7.80 11.05 3.27
C PRO A 184 -6.86 9.87 2.95
N GLY A 185 -7.38 8.66 2.73
CA GLY A 185 -6.61 7.45 2.47
C GLY A 185 -6.52 6.54 3.71
N TYR A 186 -5.31 6.09 4.02
CA TYR A 186 -5.03 5.17 5.13
C TYR A 186 -3.89 5.68 6.04
N VAL A 187 -3.81 5.08 7.21
CA VAL A 187 -2.64 5.05 8.12
C VAL A 187 -2.18 3.61 8.29
N HIS A 188 -1.03 3.37 8.92
CA HIS A 188 -0.65 2.01 9.30
C HIS A 188 -1.25 1.64 10.67
N GLU A 189 -1.29 0.35 10.95
CA GLU A 189 -1.64 -0.24 12.24
C GLU A 189 -0.68 0.17 13.36
N ARG A 190 0.52 0.63 13.03
CA ARG A 190 1.49 1.19 13.98
C ARG A 190 1.78 2.66 13.65
N PRO A 191 2.28 3.46 14.62
CA PRO A 191 2.63 4.84 14.36
C PRO A 191 3.56 4.99 13.15
N SER A 192 3.25 5.93 12.27
CA SER A 192 3.82 6.00 10.93
C SER A 192 3.97 7.43 10.41
N ILE A 193 4.68 7.57 9.28
CA ILE A 193 4.74 8.84 8.54
C ILE A 193 3.37 9.29 8.01
N TYR A 194 2.32 8.45 8.07
CA TYR A 194 0.97 8.77 7.61
C TYR A 194 0.05 9.29 8.72
N ASP A 195 0.48 9.28 9.98
CA ASP A 195 -0.36 9.65 11.13
C ASP A 195 -0.72 11.13 11.17
N TYR A 196 -0.03 11.97 10.38
CA TYR A 196 -0.42 13.37 10.21
C TYR A 196 -1.88 13.50 9.75
N LYS A 197 -2.43 12.50 9.05
CA LYS A 197 -3.83 12.47 8.63
C LYS A 197 -4.79 12.45 9.81
N LEU A 198 -4.43 11.79 10.92
CA LEU A 198 -5.24 11.74 12.14
C LEU A 198 -5.40 13.13 12.80
N ARG A 199 -4.56 14.10 12.44
CA ARG A 199 -4.65 15.49 12.91
C ARG A 199 -5.76 16.29 12.23
N LEU A 200 -6.42 15.74 11.21
CA LEU A 200 -7.48 16.43 10.47
C LEU A 200 -8.80 16.49 11.25
N GLY A 201 -9.08 15.52 12.11
CA GLY A 201 -10.29 15.51 12.92
C GLY A 201 -10.63 14.14 13.47
N LYS A 202 -11.87 13.94 13.91
CA LYS A 202 -12.37 12.64 14.38
C LYS A 202 -12.54 11.69 13.20
N MET A 203 -11.74 10.63 13.18
CA MET A 203 -11.76 9.63 12.11
C MET A 203 -12.76 8.51 12.39
N GLN A 204 -13.29 7.95 11.30
CA GLN A 204 -13.81 6.60 11.26
C GLN A 204 -12.77 5.70 10.59
N VAL A 205 -12.62 4.48 11.07
CA VAL A 205 -11.72 3.46 10.53
C VAL A 205 -12.53 2.34 9.89
N TYR A 206 -12.02 1.71 8.84
CA TYR A 206 -12.70 0.59 8.21
C TYR A 206 -12.35 -0.74 8.91
N ASP A 207 -13.36 -1.47 9.39
CA ASP A 207 -13.22 -2.80 9.99
C ASP A 207 -13.52 -3.87 8.92
N TRP A 208 -12.51 -4.72 8.65
CA TRP A 208 -12.58 -5.78 7.66
C TRP A 208 -13.52 -6.92 8.03
N GLU A 209 -13.58 -7.30 9.30
CA GLU A 209 -14.41 -8.41 9.77
C GLU A 209 -15.88 -8.02 9.77
N LYS A 210 -16.18 -6.81 10.25
CA LYS A 210 -17.55 -6.28 10.34
C LYS A 210 -18.01 -5.62 9.05
N ARG A 211 -17.12 -5.48 8.06
CA ARG A 211 -17.34 -4.81 6.76
C ARG A 211 -18.05 -3.46 6.91
N ARG A 212 -17.59 -2.65 7.87
CA ARG A 212 -18.21 -1.36 8.20
C ARG A 212 -17.20 -0.38 8.76
N TRP A 213 -17.57 0.89 8.67
CA TRP A 213 -16.81 1.98 9.28
C TRP A 213 -17.15 2.12 10.76
N LEU A 214 -16.15 2.04 11.63
CA LEU A 214 -16.27 2.24 13.06
C LEU A 214 -15.97 3.69 13.41
N ALA A 215 -16.83 4.31 14.21
CA ALA A 215 -16.56 5.61 14.80
C ALA A 215 -15.73 5.45 16.08
N GLN A 216 -14.86 6.42 16.37
CA GLN A 216 -14.10 6.50 17.64
C GLN A 216 -13.23 5.28 17.94
N ALA A 217 -12.71 4.62 16.91
CA ALA A 217 -11.72 3.56 17.06
C ALA A 217 -10.31 4.13 16.84
N ASP A 218 -9.38 3.70 17.69
CA ASP A 218 -7.96 3.96 17.51
C ASP A 218 -7.43 3.01 16.43
N PRO A 219 -6.93 3.52 15.27
CA PRO A 219 -6.36 2.66 14.24
C PRO A 219 -5.22 1.80 14.80
N HIS A 220 -4.46 2.27 15.80
CA HIS A 220 -3.31 1.53 16.32
C HIS A 220 -3.66 0.39 17.29
N GLN A 221 -4.95 0.21 17.60
CA GLN A 221 -5.44 -0.84 18.50
C GLN A 221 -6.36 -1.83 17.78
N MET A 222 -6.50 -1.72 16.46
CA MET A 222 -7.28 -2.67 15.69
C MET A 222 -6.52 -4.00 15.52
N PRO A 223 -7.20 -5.16 15.60
CA PRO A 223 -6.65 -6.41 15.11
C PRO A 223 -6.18 -6.22 13.67
N ASN A 224 -4.96 -6.66 13.37
CA ASN A 224 -4.34 -6.42 12.09
C ASN A 224 -3.70 -7.68 11.52
N TRP A 225 -3.65 -7.74 10.19
CA TRP A 225 -3.24 -8.91 9.44
C TRP A 225 -1.73 -9.06 9.37
N ALA A 226 -0.99 -7.95 9.46
CA ALA A 226 0.46 -7.97 9.49
C ALA A 226 0.98 -8.72 10.73
N ASP A 227 0.42 -8.45 11.92
CA ASP A 227 0.78 -9.14 13.16
C ASP A 227 0.43 -10.63 13.12
N TRP A 228 -0.74 -10.99 12.57
CA TRP A 228 -1.09 -12.41 12.38
C TRP A 228 -0.12 -13.14 11.45
N LEU A 229 0.19 -12.56 10.28
CA LEU A 229 1.15 -13.16 9.35
C LEU A 229 2.55 -13.30 9.97
N ARG A 230 3.00 -12.31 10.74
CA ARG A 230 4.26 -12.40 11.50
C ARG A 230 4.21 -13.54 12.49
N GLN A 231 3.12 -13.67 13.24
CA GLN A 231 2.96 -14.74 14.21
C GLN A 231 3.07 -16.11 13.53
N TYR A 232 2.27 -16.37 12.49
CA TYR A 232 2.31 -17.65 11.76
C TYR A 232 3.71 -17.97 11.19
N THR A 233 4.41 -16.94 10.68
CA THR A 233 5.78 -17.09 10.14
C THR A 233 6.80 -17.37 11.24
N ASN A 234 6.74 -16.62 12.35
CA ASN A 234 7.64 -16.77 13.49
C ASN A 234 7.45 -18.13 14.17
N ASP A 235 6.21 -18.57 14.36
CA ASP A 235 5.88 -19.87 14.97
C ASP A 235 6.47 -21.01 14.12
N LEU A 236 6.36 -20.91 12.79
CA LEU A 236 7.00 -21.87 11.87
C LEU A 236 8.53 -21.83 11.97
N GLN A 237 9.13 -20.64 11.91
CA GLN A 237 10.59 -20.50 11.97
C GLN A 237 11.16 -21.05 13.29
N GLN A 238 10.52 -20.76 14.43
CA GLN A 238 10.95 -21.24 15.74
C GLN A 238 10.82 -22.76 15.88
N ALA A 239 9.74 -23.34 15.36
CA ALA A 239 9.54 -24.79 15.37
C ALA A 239 10.57 -25.52 14.49
N LEU A 240 10.91 -24.97 13.33
CA LEU A 240 11.97 -25.49 12.45
C LEU A 240 13.35 -25.38 13.10
N ALA A 241 13.65 -24.23 13.72
CA ALA A 241 14.91 -24.02 14.43
C ALA A 241 15.09 -25.02 15.59
N SER A 242 14.01 -25.32 16.32
CA SER A 242 14.00 -26.33 17.38
C SER A 242 14.28 -27.74 16.84
N GLY A 243 13.93 -28.01 15.58
CA GLY A 243 14.24 -29.24 14.86
C GLY A 243 15.60 -29.22 14.12
N GLY A 244 16.43 -28.18 14.31
CA GLY A 244 17.76 -28.06 13.72
C GLY A 244 17.80 -27.50 12.29
N VAL A 245 16.69 -26.98 11.77
CA VAL A 245 16.64 -26.32 10.45
C VAL A 245 16.63 -24.80 10.65
N VAL A 246 17.71 -24.14 10.26
CA VAL A 246 17.84 -22.67 10.32
C VAL A 246 17.31 -22.08 9.01
N CYS A 247 16.38 -21.13 9.11
CA CYS A 247 15.79 -20.47 7.94
C CYS A 247 16.06 -18.97 7.98
N GLU A 248 16.29 -18.38 6.81
CA GLU A 248 16.30 -16.92 6.64
C GLU A 248 14.87 -16.43 6.38
N GLN A 249 14.42 -15.43 7.13
CA GLN A 249 13.11 -14.79 6.91
C GLN A 249 13.26 -13.56 6.01
N LYS A 250 12.37 -13.43 5.02
CA LYS A 250 12.37 -12.32 4.08
C LYS A 250 10.95 -11.81 3.80
N VAL A 251 10.83 -10.50 3.57
CA VAL A 251 9.61 -9.89 2.99
C VAL A 251 9.62 -10.10 1.48
N TYR A 252 8.58 -10.74 0.96
CA TYR A 252 8.43 -10.96 -0.47
C TYR A 252 7.68 -9.79 -1.11
N LEU A 253 8.40 -8.78 -1.59
CA LEU A 253 7.84 -7.51 -2.11
C LEU A 253 6.83 -7.68 -3.26
N PHE A 254 6.97 -8.76 -4.04
CA PHE A 254 6.15 -9.02 -5.21
C PHE A 254 4.88 -9.83 -4.92
N PHE A 255 4.54 -10.10 -3.65
CA PHE A 255 3.34 -10.87 -3.32
C PHE A 255 2.07 -10.23 -3.90
N GLY A 256 1.99 -8.89 -3.89
CA GLY A 256 0.84 -8.17 -4.42
C GLY A 256 0.66 -8.33 -5.93
N TRP A 257 1.73 -8.67 -6.65
CA TRP A 257 1.68 -8.89 -8.10
C TRP A 257 0.90 -10.12 -8.48
N HIS A 258 0.87 -11.14 -7.61
CA HIS A 258 0.06 -12.34 -7.77
C HIS A 258 -1.40 -12.02 -8.13
N TYR A 259 -1.92 -10.90 -7.63
CA TYR A 259 -3.32 -10.51 -7.77
C TYR A 259 -3.63 -9.74 -9.06
N PHE A 260 -2.66 -9.03 -9.67
CA PHE A 260 -2.96 -8.05 -10.73
C PHE A 260 -3.12 -8.62 -12.14
N ASN A 261 -2.51 -9.77 -12.45
CA ASN A 261 -2.52 -10.34 -13.80
C ASN A 261 -2.41 -11.88 -13.74
N PRO A 262 -3.18 -12.64 -14.54
CA PRO A 262 -3.02 -14.09 -14.68
C PRO A 262 -1.58 -14.56 -14.89
N MET A 263 -0.75 -13.80 -15.61
CA MET A 263 0.67 -14.10 -15.82
C MET A 263 1.48 -14.15 -14.50
N TYR A 264 1.04 -13.44 -13.47
CA TYR A 264 1.70 -13.37 -12.17
C TYR A 264 1.16 -14.36 -11.15
N GLN A 265 0.17 -15.18 -11.49
CA GLN A 265 -0.34 -16.22 -10.58
C GLN A 265 0.71 -17.24 -10.17
N GLN A 266 1.81 -17.34 -10.93
CA GLN A 266 2.98 -18.14 -10.58
C GLN A 266 3.84 -17.52 -9.46
N LEU A 267 3.66 -16.26 -9.09
CA LEU A 267 4.40 -15.63 -7.99
C LEU A 267 3.88 -16.12 -6.64
N LEU A 268 4.76 -16.10 -5.63
CA LEU A 268 4.36 -16.36 -4.25
C LEU A 268 3.35 -15.32 -3.76
N ARG A 269 2.25 -15.74 -3.16
CA ARG A 269 1.29 -14.82 -2.53
C ARG A 269 1.54 -14.58 -1.04
N CYS A 270 2.51 -15.27 -0.45
CA CYS A 270 2.92 -15.10 0.95
C CYS A 270 3.74 -13.79 1.10
N PRO A 271 3.29 -12.80 1.90
CA PRO A 271 4.06 -11.56 2.10
C PRO A 271 5.36 -11.78 2.88
N LEU A 272 5.36 -12.79 3.77
CA LEU A 272 6.54 -13.24 4.51
C LEU A 272 6.88 -14.67 4.09
N ILE A 273 8.17 -14.90 3.85
CA ILE A 273 8.69 -16.18 3.40
C ILE A 273 9.89 -16.60 4.26
N LEU A 274 10.07 -17.92 4.39
CA LEU A 274 11.22 -18.57 4.99
C LEU A 274 12.00 -19.29 3.90
N LEU A 275 13.26 -18.90 3.72
CA LEU A 275 14.20 -19.58 2.83
C LEU A 275 14.81 -20.76 3.60
N LEU A 276 14.57 -21.97 3.11
CA LEU A 276 15.12 -23.19 3.70
C LEU A 276 16.60 -23.37 3.29
N PRO A 277 17.40 -24.17 4.01
CA PRO A 277 18.79 -24.47 3.62
C PRO A 277 18.91 -25.24 2.31
N ASP A 278 17.91 -26.09 2.03
CA ASP A 278 17.69 -26.73 0.75
C ASP A 278 16.90 -25.82 -0.20
N GLY A 279 16.93 -24.50 0.03
CA GLY A 279 16.16 -23.35 -0.52
C GLY A 279 14.91 -23.54 -1.35
N ARG A 280 14.16 -24.58 -1.05
CA ARG A 280 12.71 -24.47 -1.02
C ARG A 280 12.30 -23.25 -0.19
N VAL A 281 11.09 -22.78 -0.45
CA VAL A 281 10.50 -21.66 0.27
C VAL A 281 9.30 -22.17 1.04
N ALA A 282 9.23 -21.81 2.32
CA ALA A 282 8.04 -22.01 3.13
C ALA A 282 7.38 -20.66 3.45
N GLY A 283 6.07 -20.66 3.65
CA GLY A 283 5.33 -19.44 3.97
C GLY A 283 3.90 -19.73 4.43
N TYR A 284 3.24 -18.71 4.98
CA TYR A 284 1.83 -18.78 5.31
C TYR A 284 1.01 -18.06 4.24
N ASP A 285 0.04 -18.78 3.70
CA ASP A 285 -0.88 -18.32 2.68
C ASP A 285 -2.21 -17.93 3.33
N ALA A 286 -2.39 -16.62 3.55
CA ALA A 286 -3.54 -16.10 4.26
C ALA A 286 -4.86 -16.16 3.48
N ASP A 287 -4.84 -16.31 2.15
CA ASP A 287 -6.06 -16.49 1.37
C ASP A 287 -6.62 -17.91 1.50
N LEU A 288 -5.73 -18.91 1.58
CA LEU A 288 -6.10 -20.31 1.75
C LEU A 288 -6.05 -20.81 3.19
N ASP A 289 -5.64 -19.95 4.14
CA ASP A 289 -5.51 -20.27 5.56
C ASP A 289 -4.64 -21.52 5.81
N GLN A 290 -3.48 -21.58 5.15
CA GLN A 290 -2.57 -22.73 5.22
C GLN A 290 -1.11 -22.37 5.06
N TYR A 291 -0.24 -23.23 5.60
CA TYR A 291 1.18 -23.22 5.27
C TYR A 291 1.43 -23.86 3.91
N ILE A 292 2.42 -23.34 3.18
CA ILE A 292 2.92 -23.93 1.94
C ILE A 292 4.43 -24.16 2.03
N CYS A 293 4.91 -25.24 1.41
CA CYS A 293 6.32 -25.47 1.11
C CYS A 293 6.45 -25.73 -0.38
N VAL A 294 7.28 -24.95 -1.07
CA VAL A 294 7.34 -24.93 -2.53
C VAL A 294 8.78 -24.93 -3.03
N LYS A 295 8.98 -25.42 -4.26
CA LYS A 295 10.17 -25.12 -5.04
C LYS A 295 9.94 -23.83 -5.81
N THR A 296 10.99 -23.02 -5.89
CA THR A 296 10.95 -21.73 -6.57
C THR A 296 12.11 -21.58 -7.53
N ASP A 297 11.84 -20.93 -8.65
CA ASP A 297 12.87 -20.43 -9.56
C ASP A 297 12.88 -18.91 -9.56
N LEU A 298 14.01 -18.36 -10.00
CA LEU A 298 14.10 -16.95 -10.34
C LEU A 298 13.18 -16.65 -11.51
N TYR A 299 12.32 -15.64 -11.34
CA TYR A 299 11.55 -15.06 -12.42
C TYR A 299 12.14 -13.70 -12.73
N VAL A 300 12.63 -13.49 -13.95
CA VAL A 300 13.17 -12.19 -14.38
C VAL A 300 12.11 -11.54 -15.27
N PRO A 301 11.14 -10.78 -14.71
CA PRO A 301 10.05 -10.22 -15.48
C PRO A 301 10.47 -9.00 -16.30
N PHE A 302 11.70 -8.49 -16.15
CA PHE A 302 12.12 -7.18 -16.68
C PHE A 302 12.10 -7.06 -18.22
N ARG A 303 11.94 -8.16 -18.97
CA ARG A 303 11.73 -8.08 -20.43
C ARG A 303 10.28 -7.81 -20.82
N ASP A 304 9.30 -8.20 -20.01
CA ASP A 304 7.89 -8.22 -20.42
C ASP A 304 7.07 -7.03 -19.90
N ILE A 305 7.62 -6.24 -18.96
CA ILE A 305 6.82 -5.27 -18.18
C ILE A 305 7.18 -3.80 -18.42
N HIS A 306 8.13 -3.47 -19.31
CA HIS A 306 8.59 -2.09 -19.57
C HIS A 306 8.81 -1.23 -18.31
N MET A 307 9.18 -1.85 -17.19
CA MET A 307 9.45 -1.13 -15.96
C MET A 307 10.93 -0.84 -15.83
N THR A 308 11.24 0.41 -15.51
CA THR A 308 12.59 0.81 -15.11
C THR A 308 12.76 0.46 -13.64
N LEU A 309 13.79 -0.34 -13.33
CA LEU A 309 14.23 -0.54 -11.95
C LEU A 309 14.62 0.81 -11.34
N ALA A 310 14.43 0.96 -10.03
CA ALA A 310 14.91 2.14 -9.33
C ALA A 310 16.43 2.30 -9.59
N PRO A 311 16.96 3.53 -9.74
CA PRO A 311 18.37 3.74 -10.10
C PRO A 311 19.38 3.12 -9.11
N ASP A 312 18.94 2.87 -7.88
CA ASP A 312 19.70 2.24 -6.79
C ASP A 312 19.42 0.73 -6.62
N PHE A 313 18.69 0.11 -7.55
CA PHE A 313 18.41 -1.32 -7.51
C PHE A 313 19.66 -2.15 -7.83
N ASP A 314 20.18 -2.86 -6.82
CA ASP A 314 21.29 -3.81 -6.96
C ASP A 314 20.78 -5.23 -7.24
N MET A 315 20.94 -5.71 -8.49
CA MET A 315 20.58 -7.08 -8.87
C MET A 315 21.27 -8.16 -8.01
N GLY A 316 22.48 -7.89 -7.49
CA GLY A 316 23.22 -8.80 -6.61
C GLY A 316 22.62 -8.91 -5.20
N CYS A 317 21.87 -7.90 -4.74
CA CYS A 317 21.14 -7.92 -3.48
C CYS A 317 19.68 -8.38 -3.64
N HIS A 318 19.13 -8.28 -4.85
CA HIS A 318 17.71 -8.43 -5.15
C HIS A 318 17.37 -9.65 -6.01
N TYR A 319 18.33 -10.55 -6.28
CA TYR A 319 18.10 -11.74 -7.10
C TYR A 319 16.94 -12.61 -6.56
N LEU A 320 16.79 -12.78 -5.25
CA LEU A 320 15.66 -13.51 -4.64
C LEU A 320 14.36 -12.70 -4.53
N ASP A 321 14.25 -11.54 -5.16
CA ASP A 321 13.09 -10.67 -4.97
C ASP A 321 11.90 -11.11 -5.80
N VAL A 322 12.13 -11.76 -6.94
CA VAL A 322 11.05 -12.25 -7.81
C VAL A 322 11.16 -13.76 -7.97
N LEU A 323 10.46 -14.47 -7.10
CA LEU A 323 10.37 -15.93 -7.08
C LEU A 323 9.08 -16.39 -7.74
N LYS A 324 9.16 -17.30 -8.71
CA LYS A 324 7.99 -18.05 -9.19
C LYS A 324 7.94 -19.42 -8.53
N VAL A 325 6.75 -19.86 -8.17
CA VAL A 325 6.45 -21.21 -7.72
C VAL A 325 6.49 -22.13 -8.93
N THR A 326 7.39 -23.12 -8.90
CA THR A 326 7.48 -24.15 -9.95
C THR A 326 6.78 -25.43 -9.55
N GLU A 327 6.82 -25.77 -8.27
CA GLU A 327 6.23 -26.99 -7.74
C GLU A 327 5.79 -26.78 -6.29
N ILE A 328 4.54 -27.15 -5.98
CA ILE A 328 4.04 -27.18 -4.60
C ILE A 328 4.41 -28.55 -4.02
N GLN A 329 5.28 -28.57 -3.00
CA GLN A 329 5.74 -29.80 -2.36
C GLN A 329 4.78 -30.27 -1.26
N HIS A 330 4.25 -29.33 -0.48
CA HIS A 330 3.33 -29.62 0.60
C HIS A 330 2.46 -28.41 0.96
N GLN A 331 1.23 -28.67 1.40
CA GLN A 331 0.30 -27.66 1.91
C GLN A 331 -0.49 -28.23 3.09
N THR A 332 -0.67 -27.45 4.15
CA THR A 332 -1.42 -27.88 5.34
C THR A 332 -1.80 -26.69 6.20
N GLY A 333 -3.02 -26.68 6.74
CA GLY A 333 -3.45 -25.70 7.76
C GLY A 333 -2.83 -25.93 9.15
N ASN A 334 -2.12 -27.04 9.35
CA ASN A 334 -1.53 -27.39 10.65
C ASN A 334 -0.01 -27.17 10.65
N LEU A 335 0.46 -26.36 11.60
CA LEU A 335 1.87 -26.04 11.82
C LEU A 335 2.74 -27.29 12.04
N ALA A 336 2.32 -28.20 12.91
CA ALA A 336 3.09 -29.39 13.24
C ALA A 336 3.29 -30.31 12.03
N ASN A 337 2.27 -30.45 11.18
CA ASN A 337 2.38 -31.20 9.92
C ASN A 337 3.39 -30.55 8.96
N MET A 338 3.38 -29.22 8.83
CA MET A 338 4.34 -28.52 7.97
C MET A 338 5.78 -28.70 8.49
N VAL A 339 5.97 -28.56 9.80
CA VAL A 339 7.27 -28.76 10.46
C VAL A 339 7.76 -30.20 10.24
N ALA A 340 6.91 -31.21 10.48
CA ALA A 340 7.27 -32.60 10.28
C ALA A 340 7.69 -32.89 8.83
N PHE A 341 6.94 -32.36 7.86
CA PHE A 341 7.26 -32.49 6.44
C PHE A 341 8.64 -31.88 6.10
N ILE A 342 8.91 -30.64 6.54
CA ILE A 342 10.17 -29.96 6.26
C ILE A 342 11.34 -30.69 6.92
N LEU A 343 11.25 -31.06 8.20
CA LEU A 343 12.31 -31.78 8.91
C LEU A 343 12.65 -33.11 8.24
N GLN A 344 11.63 -33.88 7.82
CA GLN A 344 11.83 -35.17 7.15
C GLN A 344 12.50 -35.00 5.78
N THR A 345 12.13 -33.97 5.02
CA THR A 345 12.58 -33.80 3.63
C THR A 345 13.90 -33.04 3.50
N THR A 346 14.18 -32.08 4.39
CA THR A 346 15.45 -31.32 4.38
C THR A 346 16.63 -32.18 4.83
N GLN A 347 16.44 -33.04 5.84
CA GLN A 347 17.49 -33.96 6.29
C GLN A 347 17.88 -34.96 5.20
N GLN A 348 16.94 -35.36 4.33
CA GLN A 348 17.20 -36.24 3.19
C GLN A 348 17.89 -35.53 2.01
N GLN A 349 17.81 -34.19 1.93
CA GLN A 349 18.28 -33.41 0.77
C GLN A 349 19.63 -32.71 0.97
N GLN A 350 20.27 -32.79 2.15
CA GLN A 350 21.62 -32.24 2.35
C GLN A 350 22.70 -32.80 1.39
N SER A 351 22.41 -33.86 0.63
CA SER A 351 23.28 -34.39 -0.42
C SER A 351 23.06 -33.78 -1.83
N ALA A 352 22.09 -32.88 -2.03
CA ALA A 352 21.79 -32.29 -3.34
C ALA A 352 21.51 -30.77 -3.24
N SER A 353 22.56 -29.97 -3.41
CA SER A 353 22.40 -28.53 -3.63
C SER A 353 21.84 -28.29 -5.04
N TRP A 354 20.61 -27.78 -5.13
CA TRP A 354 19.93 -27.42 -6.39
C TRP A 354 20.14 -25.93 -6.73
N ARG A 355 20.71 -25.12 -5.83
CA ARG A 355 21.25 -23.79 -6.14
C ARG A 355 22.72 -23.92 -6.48
N ALA A 356 23.01 -24.35 -7.70
CA ALA A 356 24.30 -24.03 -8.31
C ALA A 356 24.34 -22.51 -8.53
N VAL A 357 25.11 -21.81 -7.70
CA VAL A 357 25.37 -20.37 -7.81
C VAL A 357 26.26 -20.04 -9.02
N ASP A 358 26.76 -21.04 -9.74
CA ASP A 358 27.92 -20.90 -10.63
C ASP A 358 27.63 -20.52 -12.09
N ASN A 359 26.40 -20.15 -12.48
CA ASN A 359 26.09 -19.87 -13.89
C ASN A 359 25.41 -18.52 -14.20
N PHE A 360 25.50 -17.54 -13.30
CA PHE A 360 24.98 -16.20 -13.57
C PHE A 360 26.04 -15.13 -13.28
N PHE A 361 27.05 -15.07 -14.15
CA PHE A 361 27.91 -13.90 -14.36
C PHE A 361 27.90 -13.52 -15.84
#